data_AF-X0WAD9-F1
#
_entry.id   AF-X0WAD9-F1
#
_cell.length_a   1.000
_cell.length_b   1.000
_cell.length_c   1.000
_cell.angle_alpha   90.00
_cell.angle_beta   90.00
_cell.angle_gamma   90.00
#
_symmetry.space_group_name_H-M   'P 1'
#
loop_
_entity.id
_entity.type
_entity.pdbx_description
1 polymer ?
#
loop_
_entity_poly.entity_id
_entity_poly.type
_entity_poly.pdbx_seq_one_letter_code
_entity_poly.pdbx_strand_id
1 'polypeptide(L)' 'NFPPKRIAGFKSEVLILGVMKKDGEVILLQTDREAPLGYKIG' A
#
# COMPACT_ATOMS: atom_id res chain seq x y z
N ASN A 1 3.90 -6.28 8.62
CA ASN A 1 4.92 -6.90 7.73
C ASN A 1 4.36 -8.23 7.22
N PHE A 2 3.46 -8.20 6.25
CA PHE A 2 2.77 -9.40 5.78
C PHE A 2 3.73 -10.37 5.05
N PRO A 3 3.41 -11.68 5.03
CA PRO A 3 4.02 -12.60 4.09
C PRO A 3 3.85 -12.13 2.64
N PRO A 4 4.79 -12.44 1.73
CA PRO A 4 4.69 -12.02 0.33
C PRO A 4 3.51 -12.69 -0.39
N LYS A 5 2.82 -11.94 -1.25
CA LYS A 5 1.71 -12.43 -2.06
C LYS A 5 2.18 -12.77 -3.47
N ARG A 6 1.84 -13.95 -3.98
CA ARG A 6 2.14 -14.36 -5.37
C ARG A 6 0.93 -14.17 -6.29
N ILE A 7 1.13 -13.51 -7.43
CA ILE A 7 0.09 -13.25 -8.44
C ILE A 7 0.69 -13.55 -9.82
N ALA A 8 0.21 -14.59 -10.51
CA ALA A 8 0.71 -15.00 -11.83
C ALA A 8 2.25 -15.10 -11.91
N GLY A 9 2.90 -15.63 -10.86
CA GLY A 9 4.37 -15.75 -10.76
C GLY A 9 5.08 -14.51 -10.18
N PHE A 10 4.44 -13.34 -10.17
CA PHE A 10 4.97 -12.12 -9.55
C PHE A 10 4.91 -12.20 -8.03
N LYS A 11 5.99 -11.81 -7.34
CA LYS A 11 6.08 -11.76 -5.87
C LYS A 11 5.90 -10.32 -5.39
N SER A 12 4.75 -10.01 -4.80
CA SER A 12 4.51 -8.74 -4.12
C SER A 12 4.99 -8.81 -2.67
N GLU A 13 5.92 -7.95 -2.32
CA GLU A 13 6.58 -7.95 -1.00
C GLU A 13 5.99 -6.91 -0.04
N VAL A 14 5.20 -5.95 -0.56
CA VAL A 14 4.61 -4.86 0.22
C VAL A 14 3.14 -4.67 -0.12
N LEU A 15 2.37 -4.27 0.88
CA LEU A 15 0.98 -3.84 0.72
C LEU A 15 0.94 -2.31 0.68
N ILE A 16 0.61 -1.75 -0.49
CA ILE A 16 0.33 -0.31 -0.63
C ILE A 16 -1.10 -0.06 -0.10
N LEU A 17 -1.24 0.91 0.80
CA LEU A 17 -2.51 1.20 1.47
C LEU A 17 -3.36 2.20 0.69
N GLY A 18 -4.67 2.01 0.70
CA GLY A 18 -5.65 2.86 0.04
C GLY A 18 -7.06 2.67 0.60
N VAL A 19 -7.95 3.61 0.30
CA VAL A 19 -9.38 3.55 0.63
C VAL A 19 -10.15 3.00 -0.57
N MET A 20 -10.97 1.98 -0.34
CA MET A 20 -11.82 1.38 -1.36
C MET A 20 -13.11 2.21 -1.53
N LYS A 21 -13.41 2.61 -2.77
CA LYS A 21 -14.73 3.16 -3.14
C LYS A 21 -15.73 2.03 -3.42
N LYS A 22 -17.01 2.39 -3.51
CA LYS A 22 -18.12 1.43 -3.74
C LYS A 22 -18.05 0.72 -5.10
N ASP A 23 -17.46 1.35 -6.10
CA ASP A 23 -17.27 0.84 -7.46
C ASP A 23 -15.99 -0.01 -7.61
N GLY A 24 -15.23 -0.21 -6.54
CA GLY A 24 -13.97 -0.94 -6.56
C GLY A 24 -12.75 -0.10 -6.94
N GLU A 25 -12.92 1.21 -7.20
CA GLU A 25 -11.78 2.11 -7.33
C GLU A 25 -11.04 2.26 -5.98
N VAL A 26 -9.75 2.57 -6.06
CA VAL A 26 -8.89 2.75 -4.88
C VAL A 26 -8.30 4.15 -4.87
N ILE A 27 -8.48 4.86 -3.75
CA ILE A 27 -7.80 6.13 -3.46
C ILE A 27 -6.55 5.81 -2.64
N LEU A 28 -5.37 6.14 -3.14
CA LEU A 28 -4.11 5.86 -2.43
C LEU A 28 -3.97 6.75 -1.18
N LEU A 29 -3.50 6.16 -0.09
CA LEU A 29 -3.10 6.93 1.08
C LEU A 29 -1.75 7.60 0.83
N GLN A 30 -1.60 8.81 1.35
CA GLN A 30 -0.36 9.57 1.36
C GLN A 30 -0.27 10.40 2.62
N THR A 31 0.94 10.75 3.03
CA THR A 31 1.14 11.75 4.08
C THR A 31 0.77 13.13 3.55
N ASP A 32 0.17 13.97 4.40
CA ASP A 32 -0.17 15.36 4.03
C ASP A 32 1.09 16.19 3.75
N ARG A 33 2.16 15.95 4.51
CA ARG A 33 3.47 16.57 4.33
C ARG A 33 4.47 15.55 3.83
N GLU A 34 5.51 16.02 3.15
CA GLU A 34 6.64 15.18 2.77
C GLU A 34 7.29 14.57 4.01
N ALA A 35 7.58 13.27 3.93
CA ALA A 35 8.22 12.51 4.98
C ALA A 35 9.37 11.70 4.37
N PRO A 36 10.52 11.56 5.05
CA PRO A 36 11.59 10.73 4.54
C PRO A 36 11.14 9.27 4.35
N LEU A 37 11.66 8.64 3.30
CA LEU A 37 11.34 7.26 2.97
C LEU A 37 11.73 6.31 4.13
N GLY A 38 10.87 5.31 4.37
CA GLY A 38 11.08 4.29 5.41
C GLY A 38 10.65 4.69 6.82
N TYR A 39 10.12 5.90 7.02
CA TYR A 39 9.59 6.31 8.32
C TYR A 39 8.38 5.46 8.71
N LYS A 40 8.31 5.12 10.00
CA LYS A 40 7.25 4.27 10.55
C LYS A 40 5.97 5.07 10.71
N ILE A 41 4.87 4.56 10.16
CA ILE A 41 3.52 5.03 10.46
C ILE A 41 3.15 4.54 11.86
N GLY A 42 2.73 5.47 12.72
CA GLY A 42 2.32 5.24 14.11
C GLY A 42 0.82 5.02 14.26
#